data_AF-A0A1Q7HVD8-F1
#
_entry.id   AF-A0A1Q7HVD8-F1
#
_cell.length_a   1.000
_cell.length_b   1.000
_cell.length_c   1.000
_cell.angle_alpha   90.00
_cell.angle_beta   90.00
_cell.angle_gamma   90.00
#
_symmetry.space_group_name_H-M   'P 1'
#
loop_
_entity.id
_entity.type
_entity.pdbx_description
1 polymer ?
#
loop_
_entity_poly.entity_id
_entity_poly.type
_entity_poly.pdbx_seq_one_letter_code
_entity_poly.pdbx_strand_id
1 'polypeptide(L)' 'MDRSRVADVKALGNSHTTILGHPTGRLLLRREPYAVDLRAILEAAARAGVYVDRLDRALARSR' A
#
# COMPACT_ATOMS: atom_id res chain seq x y z
N MET A 1 17.63 3.37 -5.18
CA MET A 1 16.95 2.10 -5.48
C MET A 1 15.96 1.83 -4.36
N ASP A 2 14.76 2.39 -4.51
CA ASP A 2 13.70 2.47 -3.51
C ASP A 2 13.00 1.11 -3.39
N ARG A 3 13.32 0.33 -2.36
CA ARG A 3 12.77 -1.03 -2.17
C ARG A 3 11.26 -1.04 -1.90
N SER A 4 10.67 0.11 -1.57
CA SER A 4 9.25 0.24 -1.22
C SER A 4 8.35 0.00 -2.44
N ARG A 5 8.65 0.62 -3.58
CA ARG A 5 7.84 0.51 -4.82
C ARG A 5 7.78 -0.88 -5.43
N VAL A 6 8.82 -1.69 -5.24
CA VAL A 6 8.98 -2.98 -5.94
C VAL A 6 8.34 -4.14 -5.18
N ALA A 7 8.21 -4.03 -3.86
CA ALA A 7 7.66 -5.10 -3.03
C ALA A 7 6.13 -5.21 -3.16
N ASP A 8 5.42 -4.08 -3.12
CA ASP A 8 3.96 -4.07 -3.06
C ASP A 8 3.31 -4.49 -4.39
N VAL A 9 3.82 -4.01 -5.52
CA VAL A 9 3.30 -4.40 -6.85
C VAL A 9 3.54 -5.89 -7.12
N LYS A 10 4.67 -6.43 -6.65
CA LYS A 10 4.97 -7.87 -6.75
C LYS A 10 4.04 -8.69 -5.86
N ALA A 11 3.69 -8.19 -4.67
CA ALA A 11 2.76 -8.85 -3.75
C ALA A 11 1.32 -8.89 -4.30
N LEU A 12 0.90 -7.87 -5.06
CA LEU A 12 -0.38 -7.84 -5.76
C LEU A 12 -0.45 -8.78 -6.97
N GLY A 13 0.68 -9.27 -7.47
CA GLY A 13 0.74 -10.27 -8.54
C GLY A 13 0.50 -11.72 -8.09
N ASN A 14 0.34 -11.95 -6.78
CA ASN A 14 0.06 -13.28 -6.23
C ASN A 14 -1.45 -13.53 -6.14
N SER A 15 -1.92 -14.63 -6.76
CA SER A 15 -3.33 -15.04 -6.78
C SER A 15 -3.91 -15.37 -5.40
N HIS A 16 -3.09 -15.53 -4.36
CA HIS A 16 -3.52 -15.79 -2.99
C HIS A 16 -3.60 -14.52 -2.13
N THR A 17 -3.20 -13.36 -2.64
CA THR A 17 -3.24 -12.12 -1.88
C THR A 17 -4.66 -11.57 -1.86
N THR A 18 -5.37 -11.69 -0.74
CA THR A 18 -6.74 -11.16 -0.60
C THR A 18 -6.77 -9.77 0.02
N ILE A 19 -5.81 -9.45 0.91
CA ILE A 19 -5.75 -8.20 1.65
C ILE A 19 -4.31 -7.68 1.70
N LEU A 20 -4.11 -6.41 1.35
CA LEU A 20 -2.87 -5.67 1.55
C LEU A 20 -2.97 -4.86 2.84
N GLY A 21 -2.27 -5.32 3.87
CA GLY A 21 -2.26 -4.68 5.19
C GLY A 21 -1.25 -3.54 5.28
N HIS A 22 -1.72 -2.34 5.64
CA HIS A 22 -0.89 -1.22 6.08
C HIS A 22 0.35 -0.92 5.20
N PRO A 23 0.22 -0.71 3.87
CA PRO A 23 1.35 -0.55 2.95
C PRO A 23 2.32 0.59 3.31
N THR A 24 1.87 1.65 3.98
CA THR A 24 2.79 2.72 4.42
C THR A 24 3.64 2.32 5.61
N GLY A 25 3.28 1.23 6.31
CA GLY A 25 3.93 0.77 7.52
C GLY A 25 3.97 1.81 8.63
N ARG A 26 3.21 2.90 8.56
CA ARG A 26 3.28 3.94 9.60
C ARG A 26 2.83 3.38 10.95
N LEU A 27 3.46 3.86 12.00
CA LEU A 27 3.04 3.61 13.37
C LEU A 27 2.72 4.96 13.99
N LEU A 28 1.47 5.15 14.43
CA LEU A 28 1.03 6.41 15.01
C LEU A 28 1.99 6.82 16.14
N LEU A 29 2.52 8.04 16.06
CA LEU A 29 3.43 8.64 17.04
C LEU A 29 4.79 7.94 17.21
N ARG A 30 5.14 7.00 16.32
CA ARG A 30 6.38 6.21 16.43
C ARG A 30 7.18 6.14 15.14
N ARG A 31 6.50 6.01 13.99
CA ARG A 31 7.15 5.86 12.69
C ARG A 31 6.34 6.57 11.61
N GLU A 32 7.01 7.48 10.91
CA GLU A 32 6.50 8.12 9.71
C GLU A 32 6.28 7.09 8.58
N PRO A 33 5.30 7.33 7.70
CA PRO A 33 5.03 6.46 6.56
C PRO A 33 6.25 6.35 5.65
N TYR A 34 6.45 5.16 5.09
CA TYR A 34 7.42 4.98 4.01
C TYR A 34 7.01 5.78 2.78
N ALA A 35 7.99 6.21 1.99
CA ALA A 35 7.75 6.79 0.68
C ALA A 35 7.27 5.69 -0.28
N VAL A 36 5.96 5.43 -0.26
CA VAL A 36 5.27 4.50 -1.17
C VAL A 36 4.30 5.27 -2.06
N ASP A 37 4.17 4.81 -3.30
CA ASP A 37 3.17 5.36 -4.22
C ASP A 37 1.81 4.72 -3.94
N LEU A 38 1.09 5.29 -2.97
CA LEU A 38 -0.23 4.81 -2.58
C LEU A 38 -1.22 4.77 -3.74
N ARG A 39 -1.13 5.70 -4.69
CA ARG A 39 -2.05 5.75 -5.83
C ARG A 39 -1.81 4.56 -6.75
N ALA A 40 -0.55 4.31 -7.12
CA ALA A 40 -0.19 3.16 -7.94
C ALA A 40 -0.59 1.83 -7.27
N ILE A 41 -0.40 1.72 -5.94
CA ILE A 41 -0.79 0.54 -5.15
C ILE A 41 -2.31 0.36 -5.15
N LEU A 42 -3.08 1.42 -4.90
CA LEU A 42 -4.55 1.35 -4.89
C LEU A 42 -5.12 1.00 -6.28
N GLU A 43 -4.55 1.57 -7.35
CA GLU A 43 -4.95 1.24 -8.72
C GLU A 43 -4.62 -0.22 -9.08
N ALA A 44 -3.45 -0.71 -8.66
CA ALA A 44 -3.07 -2.12 -8.85
C ALA A 44 -3.94 -3.06 -8.02
N ALA A 45 -4.26 -2.71 -6.77
CA ALA A 45 -5.13 -3.49 -5.89
C ALA A 45 -6.56 -3.54 -6.42
N ALA A 46 -7.08 -2.43 -6.95
CA ALA A 46 -8.39 -2.39 -7.60
C ALA A 46 -8.46 -3.30 -8.84
N ARG A 47 -7.39 -3.34 -9.65
CA ARG A 47 -7.30 -4.27 -10.81
C ARG A 47 -7.19 -5.73 -10.38
N ALA A 48 -6.50 -6.00 -9.28
CA ALA A 48 -6.27 -7.35 -8.77
C ALA A 48 -7.41 -7.87 -7.86
N GLY A 49 -8.39 -7.03 -7.52
CA GLY A 49 -9.47 -7.40 -6.59
C GLY A 49 -9.02 -7.57 -5.13
N VAL A 50 -7.91 -6.92 -4.76
CA VAL A 50 -7.30 -7.03 -3.43
C VAL A 50 -7.79 -5.88 -2.55
N TYR A 51 -8.22 -6.19 -1.32
CA TYR A 51 -8.63 -5.17 -0.37
C TYR A 51 -7.40 -4.47 0.24
N VAL A 52 -7.44 -3.14 0.35
CA VAL A 52 -6.38 -2.37 1.03
C VAL A 52 -6.89 -1.90 2.38
N ASP A 53 -6.05 -2.02 3.41
CA ASP A 53 -6.40 -1.59 4.76
C ASP A 53 -6.76 -0.09 4.81
N ARG A 54 -7.72 0.25 5.68
CA ARG A 54 -8.30 1.59 5.80
C ARG A 54 -7.34 2.60 6.45
N LEU A 55 -6.36 2.17 7.23
CA LEU A 55 -5.51 3.06 8.02
C LEU A 55 -4.69 4.01 7.14
N ASP A 56 -4.41 3.64 5.89
CA ASP A 56 -3.66 4.47 4.93
C ASP A 56 -4.53 5.51 4.21
N ARG A 57 -5.85 5.50 4.44
CA ARG A 57 -6.81 6.41 3.78
C ARG A 57 -6.59 7.89 4.17
N ALA A 58 -5.96 8.17 5.30
CA ALA A 58 -5.63 9.55 5.69
C ALA A 58 -4.53 10.16 4.80
N LEU A 59 -3.56 9.34 4.36
CA LEU A 59 -2.45 9.76 3.52
C LEU A 59 -2.84 9.84 2.04
N ALA A 60 -3.75 8.96 1.59
CA ALA A 60 -4.30 9.02 0.23
C ALA A 60 -5.19 10.25 -0.04
N ARG A 61 -5.64 10.96 1.00
CA ARG A 61 -6.51 12.15 0.91
C ARG A 61 -5.76 13.47 0.97
N SER A 62 -4.45 13.45 1.21
CA SER A 62 -3.62 14.66 1.28
C SER A 62 -3.06 14.98 -0.11
N ARG A 63 -3.95 15.35 -1.03
CA ARG A 63 -3.62 16.06 -2.26
C ARG A 63 -4.86 16.70 -2.87
#